data_AF-A0A0N5A8F3-F1
#
_entry.id   AF-A0A0N5A8F3-F1
#
_cell.length_a   1.000
_cell.length_b   1.000
_cell.length_c   1.000
_cell.angle_alpha   90.00
_cell.angle_beta   90.00
_cell.angle_gamma   90.00
#
_symmetry.space_group_name_H-M   'P 1'
#
loop_
_entity.id
_entity.type
_entity.pdbx_description
1 polymer ?
#
loop_
_entity_poly.entity_id
_entity_poly.type
_entity_poly.pdbx_seq_one_letter_code
_entity_poly.pdbx_strand_id
1 'polypeptide(L)'
;MPKLSNTSDHQRFDEMFIHLTPKGAVVPYNLCIDVDGNYWVASKGGLFKFGVLYYDKKVVFFDNMMLVCFFFTLIYSVSIKIIYASAEDQVGLTEFRVFDLSGNMLQECFIDGKVQGMAITSGGDLFLTKQVQGDESAIFSIICPSGWEPVFDDVDIAFQTICMYDSSTLITATCSLPMNMYSNIQVIDVKKQKTVTSFSKSGKEDGEVYFPRCIRRYNDNILVLDKTGRIQEFTLTGEFVRIAAQIDAYLGNGFTVDGEQAVIACSGIVMGRDNETICDDWIEKINLDGSKWIPKPVKAGESSP
;
A
#
# COMPACT_ATOMS: atom_id res chain seq x y z
N MET A 1 2.98 9.36 24.83
CA MET A 1 2.41 8.83 23.57
C MET A 1 2.27 9.99 22.61
N PRO A 2 2.67 9.87 21.34
CA PRO A 2 2.41 10.91 20.33
C PRO A 2 0.90 11.15 20.24
N LYS A 3 0.49 12.41 20.15
CA LYS A 3 -0.92 12.79 19.99
C LYS A 3 -1.33 12.52 18.54
N LEU A 4 -2.42 11.80 18.32
CA LEU A 4 -2.95 11.51 16.98
C LEU A 4 -3.43 12.80 16.28
N SER A 5 -3.17 12.92 14.99
CA SER A 5 -3.51 14.09 14.17
C SER A 5 -5.02 14.20 13.87
N ASN A 6 -5.57 15.43 13.85
CA ASN A 6 -7.00 15.68 13.60
C ASN A 6 -7.31 16.86 12.64
N THR A 7 -6.36 17.34 11.81
CA THR A 7 -6.58 18.49 10.87
C THR A 7 -5.87 18.35 9.51
N SER A 8 -6.55 18.58 8.39
CA SER A 8 -6.02 18.39 7.01
C SER A 8 -5.26 19.57 6.40
N ASP A 9 -5.56 20.82 6.80
CA ASP A 9 -5.18 21.99 5.98
C ASP A 9 -3.81 22.57 6.35
N HIS A 10 -3.36 22.32 7.58
CA HIS A 10 -2.06 22.77 8.07
C HIS A 10 -1.14 21.60 8.32
N GLN A 11 0.08 21.73 7.81
CA GLN A 11 1.10 20.74 7.98
C GLN A 11 1.61 20.74 9.42
N ARG A 12 1.26 19.70 10.17
CA ARG A 12 1.74 19.51 11.55
C ARG A 12 3.05 18.72 11.50
N PHE A 13 4.11 19.35 11.02
CA PHE A 13 5.45 18.73 10.93
C PHE A 13 5.86 18.01 12.22
N ASP A 14 5.51 18.59 13.37
CA ASP A 14 5.85 18.07 14.70
C ASP A 14 4.97 16.87 15.12
N GLU A 15 3.88 16.62 14.40
CA GLU A 15 2.88 15.59 14.72
C GLU A 15 2.82 14.45 13.71
N MET A 16 3.39 14.67 12.51
CA MET A 16 3.59 13.61 11.54
C MET A 16 4.27 12.41 12.18
N PHE A 17 3.65 11.24 12.04
CA PHE A 17 4.19 10.04 12.67
C PHE A 17 5.60 9.72 12.15
N ILE A 18 5.89 9.84 10.84
CA ILE A 18 7.28 9.93 10.32
C ILE A 18 7.31 10.91 9.15
N HIS A 19 8.06 12.02 9.25
CA HIS A 19 8.26 12.95 8.13
C HIS A 19 9.33 12.40 7.17
N LEU A 20 8.93 12.09 5.93
CA LEU A 20 9.74 11.33 4.98
C LEU A 20 10.57 12.23 4.05
N THR A 21 10.01 13.34 3.58
CA THR A 21 10.68 14.22 2.59
C THR A 21 12.07 14.69 3.02
N PRO A 22 12.30 15.19 4.25
CA PRO A 22 13.65 15.63 4.65
C PRO A 22 14.65 14.48 4.78
N LYS A 23 14.17 13.23 4.77
CA LYS A 23 14.96 12.01 4.84
C LYS A 23 15.23 11.40 3.46
N GLY A 24 14.73 12.02 2.38
CA GLY A 24 14.90 11.55 1.00
C GLY A 24 13.90 10.47 0.56
N ALA A 25 12.99 10.03 1.45
CA ALA A 25 11.99 9.01 1.18
C ALA A 25 10.76 9.59 0.47
N VAL A 26 10.96 10.16 -0.71
CA VAL A 26 9.92 10.88 -1.46
C VAL A 26 9.00 9.94 -2.23
N VAL A 27 7.72 10.29 -2.32
CA VAL A 27 6.65 9.51 -2.97
C VAL A 27 6.58 8.06 -2.45
N PRO A 28 6.15 7.83 -1.19
CA PRO A 28 5.99 6.50 -0.63
C PRO A 28 4.83 5.76 -1.31
N TYR A 29 5.13 4.58 -1.84
CA TYR A 29 4.16 3.71 -2.52
C TYR A 29 3.51 2.73 -1.53
N ASN A 30 4.30 2.12 -0.66
CA ASN A 30 3.84 1.13 0.31
C ASN A 30 4.75 1.10 1.55
N LEU A 31 4.29 0.44 2.60
CA LEU A 31 5.07 0.22 3.81
C LEU A 31 4.71 -1.10 4.50
N CYS A 32 5.64 -1.63 5.27
CA CYS A 32 5.39 -2.74 6.19
C CYS A 32 6.09 -2.51 7.53
N ILE A 33 5.76 -3.35 8.51
CA ILE A 33 6.37 -3.33 9.84
C ILE A 33 7.10 -4.65 10.03
N ASP A 34 8.36 -4.58 10.49
CA ASP A 34 9.11 -5.78 10.84
C ASP A 34 8.82 -6.26 12.26
N VAL A 35 9.34 -7.44 12.61
CA VAL A 35 9.11 -8.05 13.94
C VAL A 35 9.71 -7.26 15.10
N ASP A 36 10.66 -6.36 14.83
CA ASP A 36 11.24 -5.45 15.82
C ASP A 36 10.45 -4.12 15.90
N GLY A 37 9.35 -4.02 15.15
CA GLY A 37 8.48 -2.85 15.09
C GLY A 37 8.97 -1.75 14.14
N ASN A 38 10.08 -1.94 13.42
CA ASN A 38 10.59 -0.91 12.53
C ASN A 38 9.71 -0.78 11.28
N TYR A 39 9.60 0.45 10.79
CA TYR A 39 8.84 0.78 9.59
C TYR A 39 9.75 0.72 8.38
N TRP A 40 9.36 -0.06 7.39
CA TRP A 40 10.02 -0.08 6.10
C TRP A 40 9.14 0.58 5.05
N VAL A 41 9.71 1.54 4.32
CA VAL A 41 8.99 2.34 3.34
C VAL A 41 9.61 2.16 1.97
N ALA A 42 8.77 1.71 1.07
CA ALA A 42 9.01 1.58 -0.35
C ALA A 42 8.62 2.90 -1.02
N SER A 43 9.57 3.63 -1.59
CA SER A 43 9.36 4.98 -2.14
C SER A 43 10.08 5.16 -3.47
N LYS A 44 9.80 6.26 -4.17
CA LYS A 44 10.54 6.61 -5.39
C LYS A 44 12.05 6.80 -5.13
N GLY A 45 12.42 7.23 -3.92
CA GLY A 45 13.82 7.36 -3.51
C GLY A 45 14.52 6.06 -3.14
N GLY A 46 13.84 4.91 -3.25
CA GLY A 46 14.34 3.60 -2.85
C GLY A 46 13.67 3.05 -1.58
N LEU A 47 14.41 2.17 -0.88
CA LEU A 47 13.95 1.49 0.32
C LEU A 47 14.54 2.12 1.59
N PHE A 48 13.67 2.47 2.54
CA PHE A 48 14.05 3.13 3.80
C PHE A 48 13.58 2.34 5.01
N LYS A 49 14.42 2.29 6.05
CA LYS A 49 14.08 1.71 7.37
C LYS A 49 14.07 2.80 8.44
N PHE A 50 12.98 2.88 9.21
CA PHE A 50 12.81 3.79 10.35
C PHE A 50 12.57 3.01 11.65
N GLY A 51 13.43 3.21 12.64
CA GLY A 51 13.35 2.48 13.92
C GLY A 51 12.41 3.11 14.95
N VAL A 52 11.88 2.28 15.86
CA VAL A 52 10.97 2.68 16.96
C VAL A 52 11.72 3.21 18.18
N LEU A 53 12.93 2.69 18.45
CA LEU A 53 13.61 2.84 19.73
C LEU A 53 14.28 4.20 19.98
N TYR A 54 14.21 5.13 19.04
CA TYR A 54 14.80 6.45 19.21
C TYR A 54 13.73 7.49 18.97
N TYR A 55 13.49 8.33 19.99
CA TYR A 55 12.66 9.53 19.90
C TYR A 55 13.11 10.49 18.78
N ASP A 56 14.27 10.24 18.18
CA ASP A 56 14.62 10.64 16.82
C ASP A 56 14.50 9.46 15.86
N LYS A 57 13.49 9.53 14.98
CA LYS A 57 13.20 8.60 13.88
C LYS A 57 14.41 8.53 12.93
N LYS A 58 15.44 7.79 13.30
CA LYS A 58 16.70 7.69 12.56
C LYS A 58 16.50 6.78 11.36
N VAL A 59 17.01 7.21 10.20
CA VAL A 59 17.13 6.34 9.02
C VAL A 59 18.20 5.31 9.36
N VAL A 60 17.81 4.05 9.48
CA VAL A 60 18.73 2.95 9.84
C VAL A 60 19.35 2.34 8.58
N PHE A 61 18.64 2.41 7.46
CA PHE A 61 19.08 1.89 6.18
C PHE A 61 18.60 2.81 5.05
N PHE A 62 19.52 3.11 4.13
CA PHE A 62 19.30 3.90 2.93
C PHE A 62 20.07 3.23 1.79
N ASP A 63 19.34 2.65 0.84
CA ASP A 63 19.91 2.26 -0.44
C ASP A 63 19.60 3.36 -1.45
N ASN A 64 20.59 4.24 -1.68
CA ASN A 64 20.46 5.33 -2.65
C ASN A 64 20.61 4.77 -4.05
N MET A 65 19.53 4.24 -4.59
CA MET A 65 19.48 4.03 -6.03
C MET A 65 19.29 5.40 -6.68
N MET A 66 20.42 6.06 -6.97
CA MET A 66 20.52 7.21 -7.85
C MET A 66 20.33 6.77 -9.32
N LEU A 67 19.37 5.87 -9.54
CA LEU A 67 18.85 5.41 -10.80
C LEU A 67 17.37 5.74 -10.78
N VAL A 68 16.88 6.09 -11.94
CA VAL A 68 15.58 6.71 -12.18
C VAL A 68 14.49 5.63 -12.01
N CYS A 69 14.33 5.10 -10.80
CA CYS A 69 13.40 4.01 -10.49
C CYS A 69 11.98 4.58 -10.44
N PHE A 70 11.10 4.00 -11.25
CA PHE A 70 9.83 4.59 -11.60
C PHE A 70 8.67 3.63 -11.27
N PHE A 71 7.74 4.15 -10.48
CA PHE A 71 6.30 3.84 -10.43
C PHE A 71 5.81 2.60 -9.70
N PHE A 72 6.66 1.73 -9.17
CA PHE A 72 6.14 0.63 -8.37
C PHE A 72 7.13 0.13 -7.34
N THR A 73 6.73 0.19 -6.07
CA THR A 73 7.52 -0.36 -4.99
C THR A 73 6.63 -1.04 -3.97
N LEU A 74 6.84 -2.34 -3.77
CA LEU A 74 6.14 -3.11 -2.76
C LEU A 74 7.08 -3.69 -1.75
N ILE A 75 6.56 -3.79 -0.53
CA ILE A 75 7.31 -4.33 0.58
C ILE A 75 6.46 -5.26 1.45
N TYR A 76 7.05 -6.40 1.81
CA TYR A 76 6.48 -7.36 2.74
C TYR A 76 7.53 -7.82 3.75
N SER A 77 7.07 -8.06 4.97
CA SER A 77 7.84 -8.64 6.06
C SER A 77 7.39 -10.09 6.27
N VAL A 78 8.32 -11.04 6.22
CA VAL A 78 8.05 -12.45 6.54
C VAL A 78 9.14 -13.01 7.43
N SER A 79 8.74 -13.37 8.65
CA SER A 79 9.56 -13.91 9.74
C SER A 79 10.71 -13.00 10.16
N ILE A 80 11.67 -12.74 9.26
CA ILE A 80 12.89 -11.93 9.42
C ILE A 80 13.43 -11.37 8.08
N LYS A 81 12.63 -11.35 7.02
CA LYS A 81 13.06 -10.91 5.69
C LYS A 81 12.17 -9.79 5.16
N ILE A 82 12.78 -8.92 4.37
CA ILE A 82 12.13 -7.85 3.64
C ILE A 82 12.19 -8.16 2.16
N ILE A 83 11.03 -8.24 1.51
CA ILE A 83 10.94 -8.43 0.07
C ILE A 83 10.63 -7.09 -0.56
N TYR A 84 11.43 -6.69 -1.54
CA TYR A 84 11.36 -5.40 -2.22
C TYR A 84 11.32 -5.62 -3.73
N ALA A 85 10.39 -4.97 -4.42
CA ALA A 85 10.34 -4.97 -5.87
C ALA A 85 10.35 -3.53 -6.40
N SER A 86 11.17 -3.25 -7.42
CA SER A 86 11.23 -1.95 -8.09
C SER A 86 11.35 -2.12 -9.59
N ALA A 87 10.68 -1.28 -10.37
CA ALA A 87 10.75 -1.31 -11.83
C ALA A 87 11.18 0.05 -12.39
N GLU A 88 11.68 0.03 -13.63
CA GLU A 88 11.91 1.23 -14.45
C GLU A 88 10.97 1.20 -15.65
N ASP A 89 10.28 2.32 -15.92
CA ASP A 89 9.13 2.38 -16.83
C ASP A 89 9.48 2.03 -18.29
N GLN A 90 10.73 2.28 -18.71
CA GLN A 90 11.15 2.08 -20.10
C GLN A 90 11.71 0.68 -20.38
N VAL A 91 12.06 -0.09 -19.36
CA VAL A 91 12.82 -1.33 -19.52
C VAL A 91 11.90 -2.55 -19.51
N GLY A 92 10.69 -2.43 -18.94
CA GLY A 92 9.76 -3.55 -18.83
C GLY A 92 10.28 -4.70 -17.95
N LEU A 93 11.23 -4.40 -17.07
CA LEU A 93 11.84 -5.32 -16.11
C LEU A 93 11.59 -4.81 -14.69
N THR A 94 11.19 -5.72 -13.81
CA THR A 94 11.08 -5.48 -12.36
C THR A 94 12.26 -6.14 -11.67
N GLU A 95 13.08 -5.34 -11.00
CA GLU A 95 14.09 -5.82 -10.06
C GLU A 95 13.42 -6.27 -8.76
N PHE A 96 13.83 -7.43 -8.27
CA PHE A 96 13.31 -8.05 -7.07
C PHE A 96 14.47 -8.38 -6.14
N ARG A 97 14.41 -7.86 -4.92
CA ARG A 97 15.44 -8.03 -3.90
C ARG A 97 14.86 -8.56 -2.60
N VAL A 98 15.63 -9.40 -1.93
CA VAL A 98 15.31 -9.90 -0.58
C VAL A 98 16.42 -9.43 0.36
N PHE A 99 16.03 -8.79 1.45
CA PHE A 99 16.93 -8.30 2.48
C PHE A 99 16.67 -9.01 3.81
N ASP A 100 17.70 -9.07 4.67
CA ASP A 100 17.50 -9.31 6.10
C ASP A 100 17.03 -8.05 6.83
N LEU A 101 16.70 -8.16 8.12
CA LEU A 101 16.27 -7.00 8.91
C LEU A 101 17.38 -5.97 9.14
N SER A 102 18.64 -6.30 8.92
CA SER A 102 19.76 -5.35 9.01
C SER A 102 19.93 -4.55 7.71
N GLY A 103 19.20 -4.91 6.64
CA GLY A 103 19.33 -4.30 5.31
C GLY A 103 20.40 -4.95 4.44
N ASN A 104 20.94 -6.11 4.83
CA ASN A 104 21.85 -6.85 3.96
C ASN A 104 21.04 -7.55 2.87
N MET A 105 21.42 -7.35 1.61
CA MET A 105 20.81 -8.04 0.48
C MET A 105 21.19 -9.52 0.50
N LEU A 106 20.19 -10.38 0.60
CA LEU A 106 20.31 -11.84 0.58
C LEU A 106 20.17 -12.40 -0.83
N GLN A 107 19.32 -11.77 -1.66
CA GLN A 107 19.01 -12.23 -2.99
C GLN A 107 18.61 -11.06 -3.89
N GLU A 108 18.95 -11.17 -5.16
CA GLU A 108 18.50 -10.30 -6.25
C GLU A 108 18.10 -11.15 -7.45
N CYS A 109 16.99 -10.81 -8.09
CA CYS A 109 16.59 -11.34 -9.38
C CYS A 109 15.81 -10.30 -10.19
N PHE A 110 15.61 -10.58 -11.48
CA PHE A 110 14.86 -9.73 -12.38
C PHE A 110 13.66 -10.49 -12.93
N ILE A 111 12.53 -9.81 -13.01
CA ILE A 111 11.24 -10.33 -13.45
C ILE A 111 10.81 -9.57 -14.68
N ASP A 112 10.50 -10.28 -15.75
CA ASP A 112 9.96 -9.68 -16.96
C ASP A 112 8.53 -9.17 -16.72
N GLY A 113 8.28 -7.94 -17.15
CA GLY A 113 7.02 -7.22 -16.96
C GLY A 113 7.02 -6.32 -15.74
N LYS A 114 6.00 -5.46 -15.67
CA LYS A 114 5.78 -4.55 -14.55
C LYS A 114 4.91 -5.24 -13.50
N VAL A 115 5.48 -5.51 -12.33
CA VAL A 115 4.70 -5.97 -11.18
C VAL A 115 3.78 -4.83 -10.71
N GLN A 116 2.52 -5.15 -10.41
CA GLN A 116 1.49 -4.20 -9.93
C GLN A 116 0.96 -4.55 -8.54
N GLY A 117 1.26 -5.74 -8.04
CA GLY A 117 0.77 -6.25 -6.77
C GLY A 117 1.69 -7.36 -6.29
N MET A 118 1.85 -7.47 -4.99
CA MET A 118 2.61 -8.52 -4.33
C MET A 118 1.83 -8.90 -3.08
N ALA A 119 1.78 -10.18 -2.73
CA ALA A 119 1.25 -10.67 -1.48
C ALA A 119 2.01 -11.95 -1.10
N ILE A 120 2.15 -12.24 0.18
CA ILE A 120 2.91 -13.39 0.65
C ILE A 120 2.12 -14.15 1.72
N THR A 121 2.22 -15.48 1.68
CA THR A 121 1.62 -16.33 2.72
C THR A 121 2.51 -16.36 3.95
N SER A 122 1.96 -16.79 5.08
CA SER A 122 2.76 -17.11 6.27
C SER A 122 3.77 -18.24 6.03
N GLY A 123 3.53 -19.09 5.02
CA GLY A 123 4.47 -20.13 4.58
C GLY A 123 5.62 -19.61 3.71
N GLY A 124 5.54 -18.36 3.25
CA GLY A 124 6.55 -17.74 2.38
C GLY A 124 6.25 -17.85 0.88
N ASP A 125 5.09 -18.38 0.49
CA ASP A 125 4.67 -18.43 -0.91
C ASP A 125 4.33 -17.03 -1.38
N LEU A 126 4.96 -16.61 -2.47
CA LEU A 126 4.84 -15.26 -2.99
C LEU A 126 3.90 -15.24 -4.20
N PHE A 127 2.98 -14.28 -4.18
CA PHE A 127 2.04 -14.00 -5.25
C PHE A 127 2.31 -12.62 -5.81
N LEU A 128 2.31 -12.49 -7.14
CA LEU A 128 2.57 -11.22 -7.82
C LEU A 128 1.54 -11.02 -8.92
N THR A 129 1.07 -9.80 -9.10
CA THR A 129 0.36 -9.44 -10.32
C THR A 129 1.32 -8.75 -11.28
N LYS A 130 1.31 -9.14 -12.54
CA LYS A 130 2.01 -8.42 -13.60
C LYS A 130 1.17 -8.34 -14.87
N GLN A 131 1.42 -7.30 -15.65
CA GLN A 131 1.02 -7.27 -17.06
C GLN A 131 2.17 -7.85 -17.89
N VAL A 132 1.88 -8.93 -18.61
CA VAL A 132 2.79 -9.48 -19.62
C VAL A 132 2.58 -8.65 -20.89
N GLN A 133 3.61 -8.41 -21.70
CA GLN A 133 3.52 -7.56 -22.91
C GLN A 133 2.22 -7.84 -23.70
N GLY A 134 1.30 -6.87 -23.73
CA GLY A 134 -0.08 -7.04 -24.21
C GLY A 134 -1.12 -6.56 -23.18
N ASP A 135 -2.38 -6.95 -23.35
CA ASP A 135 -3.49 -6.62 -22.44
C ASP A 135 -3.68 -7.68 -21.32
N GLU A 136 -2.93 -8.78 -21.37
CA GLU A 136 -3.07 -9.88 -20.41
C GLU A 136 -2.45 -9.54 -19.05
N SER A 137 -3.28 -9.57 -18.01
CA SER A 137 -2.83 -9.46 -16.63
C SER A 137 -2.93 -10.84 -15.98
N ALA A 138 -1.92 -11.21 -15.18
CA ALA A 138 -1.93 -12.49 -14.48
C ALA A 138 -1.35 -12.39 -13.07
N ILE A 139 -1.86 -13.24 -12.19
CA ILE A 139 -1.34 -13.53 -10.86
C ILE A 139 -0.39 -14.73 -10.98
N PHE A 140 0.86 -14.57 -10.57
CA PHE A 140 1.88 -15.61 -10.57
C PHE A 140 2.17 -16.06 -9.14
N SER A 141 2.36 -17.37 -8.95
CA SER A 141 2.97 -17.90 -7.73
C SER A 141 4.47 -18.12 -7.96
N ILE A 142 5.28 -17.78 -6.96
CA ILE A 142 6.71 -18.12 -6.91
C ILE A 142 6.91 -19.16 -5.82
N ILE A 143 7.17 -20.38 -6.26
CA ILE A 143 7.64 -21.48 -5.39
C ILE A 143 9.18 -21.51 -5.37
N CYS A 144 9.83 -20.96 -6.42
CA CYS A 144 11.27 -20.83 -6.58
C CYS A 144 11.55 -19.73 -7.63
N PRO A 145 12.60 -18.89 -7.53
CA PRO A 145 12.89 -17.78 -8.46
C PRO A 145 12.99 -18.16 -9.96
N SER A 146 12.97 -19.45 -10.31
CA SER A 146 12.94 -19.95 -11.68
C SER A 146 11.60 -20.58 -12.14
N GLY A 147 10.63 -20.74 -11.24
CA GLY A 147 9.33 -21.40 -11.51
C GLY A 147 8.18 -20.44 -11.34
N TRP A 148 7.80 -19.77 -12.44
CA TRP A 148 6.69 -18.83 -12.50
C TRP A 148 5.46 -19.55 -13.05
N GLU A 149 4.50 -19.85 -12.19
CA GLU A 149 3.25 -20.48 -12.63
C GLU A 149 2.11 -19.46 -12.55
N PRO A 150 1.39 -19.19 -13.66
CA PRO A 150 0.18 -18.40 -13.60
C PRO A 150 -0.85 -19.16 -12.77
N VAL A 151 -1.38 -18.50 -11.75
CA VAL A 151 -2.44 -18.99 -10.86
C VAL A 151 -3.80 -18.56 -11.40
N PHE A 152 -3.85 -17.39 -12.02
CA PHE A 152 -5.06 -16.78 -12.52
C PHE A 152 -4.69 -15.71 -13.55
N ASP A 153 -5.27 -15.77 -14.74
CA ASP A 153 -5.08 -14.82 -15.83
C ASP A 153 -6.43 -14.38 -16.38
N ASP A 154 -6.47 -13.15 -16.88
CA ASP A 154 -7.63 -12.60 -17.58
C ASP A 154 -7.14 -11.45 -18.49
N VAL A 155 -7.70 -11.41 -19.69
CA VAL A 155 -7.29 -10.50 -20.78
C VAL A 155 -8.00 -9.16 -20.75
N ASP A 156 -9.13 -9.05 -20.04
CA ASP A 156 -9.98 -7.86 -20.02
C ASP A 156 -9.91 -7.10 -18.69
N ILE A 157 -9.15 -7.60 -17.71
CA ILE A 157 -9.01 -6.98 -16.39
C ILE A 157 -7.55 -6.70 -16.03
N ALA A 158 -7.35 -5.65 -15.26
CA ALA A 158 -6.09 -5.34 -14.59
C ALA A 158 -6.22 -5.57 -13.08
N PHE A 159 -5.19 -6.17 -12.46
CA PHE A 159 -5.12 -6.37 -11.02
C PHE A 159 -4.38 -5.20 -10.34
N GLN A 160 -5.11 -4.37 -9.61
CA GLN A 160 -4.59 -3.13 -9.03
C GLN A 160 -3.85 -3.33 -7.70
N THR A 161 -4.33 -4.23 -6.85
CA THR A 161 -3.73 -4.52 -5.54
C THR A 161 -4.18 -5.89 -5.06
N ILE A 162 -3.32 -6.59 -4.31
CA ILE A 162 -3.57 -7.95 -3.82
C ILE A 162 -3.22 -8.09 -2.34
N CYS A 163 -3.89 -9.02 -1.66
CA CYS A 163 -3.63 -9.41 -0.28
C CYS A 163 -3.93 -10.90 -0.10
N MET A 164 -3.10 -11.62 0.66
CA MET A 164 -3.48 -12.96 1.14
C MET A 164 -4.45 -12.81 2.30
N TYR A 165 -5.56 -13.54 2.26
CA TYR A 165 -6.43 -13.74 3.41
C TYR A 165 -5.90 -14.89 4.27
N ASP A 166 -5.56 -16.01 3.64
CA ASP A 166 -4.90 -17.16 4.27
C ASP A 166 -3.96 -17.85 3.26
N SER A 167 -3.48 -19.06 3.56
CA SER A 167 -2.57 -19.81 2.68
C SER A 167 -3.18 -20.25 1.33
N SER A 168 -4.48 -20.10 1.15
CA SER A 168 -5.24 -20.60 -0.01
C SER A 168 -6.22 -19.58 -0.61
N THR A 169 -6.46 -18.47 0.07
CA THR A 169 -7.39 -17.43 -0.38
C THR A 169 -6.68 -16.12 -0.62
N LEU A 170 -6.73 -15.65 -1.85
CA LEU A 170 -6.18 -14.38 -2.30
C LEU A 170 -7.33 -13.40 -2.58
N ILE A 171 -7.13 -12.15 -2.22
CA ILE A 171 -8.08 -11.06 -2.43
C ILE A 171 -7.43 -10.03 -3.33
N THR A 172 -8.16 -9.58 -4.35
CA THR A 172 -7.63 -8.65 -5.34
C THR A 172 -8.66 -7.60 -5.72
N ALA A 173 -8.22 -6.38 -6.00
CA ALA A 173 -9.01 -5.39 -6.70
C ALA A 173 -8.73 -5.47 -8.20
N THR A 174 -9.77 -5.60 -9.00
CA THR A 174 -9.70 -5.68 -10.45
C THR A 174 -10.47 -4.55 -11.10
N CYS A 175 -9.97 -3.97 -12.20
CA CYS A 175 -10.75 -3.08 -13.05
C CYS A 175 -10.68 -3.54 -14.51
N SER A 176 -11.71 -3.22 -15.31
CA SER A 176 -11.70 -3.53 -16.73
C SER A 176 -10.67 -2.68 -17.47
N LEU A 177 -10.07 -3.25 -18.53
CA LEU A 177 -9.19 -2.54 -19.45
C LEU A 177 -10.02 -1.77 -20.53
N PRO A 178 -9.59 -0.56 -20.94
CA PRO A 178 -8.48 0.22 -20.39
C PRO A 178 -8.77 0.65 -18.94
N MET A 179 -7.71 0.68 -18.12
CA MET A 179 -7.82 0.89 -16.67
C MET A 179 -8.71 2.08 -16.32
N ASN A 180 -9.70 1.84 -15.47
CA ASN A 180 -10.57 2.89 -14.94
C ASN A 180 -10.54 2.93 -13.40
N MET A 181 -11.25 3.91 -12.83
CA MET A 181 -11.24 4.21 -11.40
C MET A 181 -12.18 3.32 -10.58
N TYR A 182 -12.94 2.43 -11.22
CA TYR A 182 -13.91 1.57 -10.56
C TYR A 182 -13.41 0.15 -10.55
N SER A 183 -13.52 -0.49 -9.39
CA SER A 183 -12.90 -1.79 -9.18
C SER A 183 -13.86 -2.74 -8.49
N ASN A 184 -13.86 -3.97 -8.99
CA ASN A 184 -14.49 -5.12 -8.36
C ASN A 184 -13.47 -5.79 -7.43
N ILE A 185 -13.88 -6.14 -6.22
CA ILE A 185 -13.06 -6.96 -5.32
C ILE A 185 -13.36 -8.42 -5.61
N GLN A 186 -12.32 -9.22 -5.88
CA GLN A 186 -12.46 -10.65 -6.12
C GLN A 186 -11.77 -11.45 -5.02
N VAL A 187 -12.41 -12.55 -4.63
CA VAL A 187 -11.87 -13.57 -3.73
C VAL A 187 -11.53 -14.79 -4.56
N ILE A 188 -10.26 -15.17 -4.59
CA ILE A 188 -9.71 -16.23 -5.44
C ILE A 188 -9.25 -17.39 -4.54
N ASP A 189 -9.71 -18.60 -4.87
CA ASP A 189 -9.15 -19.84 -4.32
C ASP A 189 -7.93 -20.20 -5.17
N VAL A 190 -6.75 -20.02 -4.58
CA VAL A 190 -5.46 -20.22 -5.24
C VAL A 190 -5.28 -21.66 -5.71
N LYS A 191 -5.74 -22.64 -4.93
CA LYS A 191 -5.57 -24.07 -5.25
C LYS A 191 -6.48 -24.50 -6.38
N LYS A 192 -7.68 -23.92 -6.45
CA LYS A 192 -8.66 -24.19 -7.50
C LYS A 192 -8.52 -23.25 -8.71
N GLN A 193 -7.65 -22.25 -8.63
CA GLN A 193 -7.40 -21.25 -9.67
C GLN A 193 -8.71 -20.59 -10.16
N LYS A 194 -9.58 -20.23 -9.23
CA LYS A 194 -10.89 -19.68 -9.58
C LYS A 194 -11.39 -18.62 -8.61
N THR A 195 -12.17 -17.70 -9.14
CA THR A 195 -12.95 -16.75 -8.34
C THR A 195 -14.05 -17.49 -7.58
N VAL A 196 -14.03 -17.36 -6.26
CA VAL A 196 -15.04 -17.90 -5.34
C VAL A 196 -16.22 -16.95 -5.26
N THR A 197 -15.94 -15.65 -5.13
CA THR A 197 -16.93 -14.59 -5.11
C THR A 197 -16.31 -13.28 -5.58
N SER A 198 -17.14 -12.34 -5.97
CA SER A 198 -16.73 -10.96 -6.21
C SER A 198 -17.78 -9.99 -5.72
N PHE A 199 -17.34 -8.82 -5.27
CA PHE A 199 -18.19 -7.82 -4.64
C PHE A 199 -17.56 -6.44 -4.74
N SER A 200 -18.38 -5.45 -4.38
CA SER A 200 -18.19 -4.00 -4.41
C SER A 200 -19.13 -3.36 -5.41
N LYS A 201 -19.45 -2.09 -5.14
CA LYS A 201 -20.13 -1.20 -6.08
C LYS A 201 -19.21 -0.04 -6.39
N SER A 202 -19.29 0.43 -7.62
CA SER A 202 -18.53 1.58 -8.10
C SER A 202 -19.09 2.87 -7.53
N GLY A 203 -18.29 3.62 -6.78
CA GLY A 203 -18.72 4.92 -6.27
C GLY A 203 -18.02 5.34 -4.97
N LYS A 204 -18.56 6.37 -4.33
CA LYS A 204 -17.92 7.08 -3.20
C LYS A 204 -18.77 7.04 -1.93
N GLU A 205 -19.90 6.34 -1.95
CA GLU A 205 -20.75 6.14 -0.78
C GLU A 205 -20.30 4.93 0.03
N ASP A 206 -20.80 4.78 1.24
CA ASP A 206 -20.46 3.67 2.15
C ASP A 206 -20.72 2.31 1.49
N GLY A 207 -19.71 1.44 1.50
CA GLY A 207 -19.74 0.14 0.84
C GLY A 207 -19.42 0.19 -0.67
N GLU A 208 -19.23 1.38 -1.24
CA GLU A 208 -18.75 1.56 -2.60
C GLU A 208 -17.24 1.82 -2.62
N VAL A 209 -16.56 1.33 -3.65
CA VAL A 209 -15.10 1.39 -3.79
C VAL A 209 -14.73 2.31 -4.96
N TYR A 210 -13.89 3.31 -4.69
CA TYR A 210 -13.36 4.23 -5.70
C TYR A 210 -11.83 4.23 -5.72
N PHE A 211 -11.28 3.62 -6.77
CA PHE A 211 -9.86 3.55 -7.07
C PHE A 211 -9.04 3.00 -5.88
N PRO A 212 -9.22 1.70 -5.55
CA PRO A 212 -8.57 1.08 -4.40
C PRO A 212 -7.05 1.14 -4.55
N ARG A 213 -6.39 1.53 -3.46
CA ARG A 213 -4.93 1.68 -3.39
C ARG A 213 -4.28 0.51 -2.68
N CYS A 214 -4.95 -0.05 -1.68
CA CYS A 214 -4.40 -1.13 -0.88
C CYS A 214 -5.50 -1.96 -0.23
N ILE A 215 -5.27 -3.27 -0.12
CA ILE A 215 -6.10 -4.21 0.61
C ILE A 215 -5.25 -4.87 1.70
N ARG A 216 -5.83 -5.03 2.89
CA ARG A 216 -5.22 -5.76 4.01
C ARG A 216 -6.25 -6.64 4.69
N ARG A 217 -5.84 -7.84 5.14
CA ARG A 217 -6.62 -8.63 6.09
C ARG A 217 -6.68 -7.90 7.43
N TYR A 218 -7.84 -7.93 8.07
CA TYR A 218 -8.05 -7.41 9.41
C TYR A 218 -8.97 -8.35 10.18
N ASN A 219 -8.42 -9.09 11.14
CA ASN A 219 -9.13 -10.17 11.83
C ASN A 219 -9.71 -11.19 10.82
N ASP A 220 -11.03 -11.39 10.83
CA ASP A 220 -11.77 -12.25 9.89
C ASP A 220 -12.36 -11.47 8.70
N ASN A 221 -12.05 -10.18 8.61
CA ASN A 221 -12.53 -9.25 7.59
C ASN A 221 -11.36 -8.76 6.73
N ILE A 222 -11.68 -7.85 5.81
CA ILE A 222 -10.72 -7.11 5.03
C ILE A 222 -10.93 -5.61 5.15
N LEU A 223 -9.83 -4.88 5.01
CA LEU A 223 -9.79 -3.43 4.89
C LEU A 223 -9.38 -3.05 3.48
N VAL A 224 -10.13 -2.11 2.89
CA VAL A 224 -9.85 -1.52 1.59
C VAL A 224 -9.60 -0.03 1.78
N LEU A 225 -8.39 0.42 1.47
CA LEU A 225 -8.08 1.85 1.33
C LEU A 225 -8.35 2.26 -0.10
N ASP A 226 -9.23 3.24 -0.28
CA ASP A 226 -9.56 3.81 -1.59
C ASP A 226 -9.12 5.27 -1.71
N LYS A 227 -9.21 5.85 -2.91
CA LYS A 227 -8.69 7.19 -3.19
C LYS A 227 -9.51 8.32 -2.55
N THR A 228 -10.66 8.01 -1.95
CA THR A 228 -11.42 8.97 -1.13
C THR A 228 -10.84 9.13 0.28
N GLY A 229 -9.80 8.35 0.62
CA GLY A 229 -9.16 8.36 1.93
C GLY A 229 -9.88 7.48 2.96
N ARG A 230 -10.97 6.80 2.58
CA ARG A 230 -11.67 5.85 3.44
C ARG A 230 -10.93 4.53 3.49
N ILE A 231 -10.76 4.01 4.71
CA ILE A 231 -10.43 2.62 4.97
C ILE A 231 -11.74 1.93 5.36
N GLN A 232 -12.28 1.13 4.44
CA GLN A 232 -13.57 0.46 4.59
C GLN A 232 -13.39 -1.00 4.96
N GLU A 233 -14.17 -1.47 5.94
CA GLU A 233 -14.18 -2.86 6.39
C GLU A 233 -15.29 -3.64 5.69
N PHE A 234 -14.92 -4.78 5.10
CA PHE A 234 -15.83 -5.71 4.46
C PHE A 234 -15.62 -7.12 5.02
N THR A 235 -16.70 -7.89 5.10
CA THR A 235 -16.60 -9.33 5.33
C THR A 235 -16.01 -10.03 4.11
N LEU A 236 -15.52 -11.26 4.26
CA LEU A 236 -15.02 -12.06 3.13
C LEU A 236 -16.11 -12.35 2.08
N THR A 237 -17.40 -12.33 2.47
CA THR A 237 -18.53 -12.50 1.55
C THR A 237 -18.91 -11.21 0.83
N GLY A 238 -18.29 -10.07 1.18
CA GLY A 238 -18.49 -8.79 0.52
C GLY A 238 -19.52 -7.87 1.16
N GLU A 239 -19.98 -8.19 2.37
CA GLU A 239 -20.88 -7.30 3.11
C GLU A 239 -20.07 -6.14 3.69
N PHE A 240 -20.56 -4.91 3.46
CA PHE A 240 -19.98 -3.72 4.08
C PHE A 240 -20.26 -3.74 5.59
N VAL A 241 -19.21 -3.57 6.38
CA VAL A 241 -19.31 -3.54 7.84
C VAL A 241 -19.36 -2.09 8.33
N ARG A 242 -18.36 -1.27 7.96
CA ARG A 242 -18.22 0.14 8.38
C ARG A 242 -17.07 0.85 7.66
N ILE A 243 -17.00 2.17 7.83
CA ILE A 243 -15.73 2.91 7.67
C ILE A 243 -14.89 2.68 8.93
N ALA A 244 -13.77 1.99 8.79
CA ALA A 244 -12.85 1.71 9.90
C ALA A 244 -11.99 2.93 10.26
N ALA A 245 -11.60 3.72 9.27
CA ALA A 245 -10.93 5.00 9.45
C ALA A 245 -11.09 5.85 8.18
N GLN A 246 -10.88 7.16 8.28
CA GLN A 246 -10.88 8.05 7.11
C GLN A 246 -9.80 9.11 7.24
N ILE A 247 -8.98 9.28 6.20
CA ILE A 247 -8.07 10.41 6.04
C ILE A 247 -8.57 11.31 4.90
N ASP A 248 -7.92 12.46 4.70
CA ASP A 248 -8.25 13.33 3.58
C ASP A 248 -8.05 12.61 2.25
N ALA A 249 -8.91 12.94 1.29
CA ALA A 249 -8.95 12.28 0.01
C ALA A 249 -7.61 12.47 -0.73
N TYR A 250 -7.24 11.49 -1.55
CA TYR A 250 -6.03 11.52 -2.39
C TYR A 250 -4.68 11.46 -1.66
N LEU A 251 -4.63 11.52 -0.32
CA LEU A 251 -3.37 11.46 0.42
C LEU A 251 -2.77 10.06 0.53
N GLY A 252 -3.61 9.04 0.74
CA GLY A 252 -3.16 7.67 1.03
C GLY A 252 -2.69 6.89 -0.20
N ASN A 253 -1.46 6.39 -0.16
CA ASN A 253 -0.88 5.55 -1.22
C ASN A 253 -0.91 4.06 -0.90
N GLY A 254 -0.69 3.71 0.37
CA GLY A 254 -0.69 2.33 0.85
C GLY A 254 -0.76 2.32 2.38
N PHE A 255 -1.13 1.20 2.97
CA PHE A 255 -1.15 1.06 4.42
C PHE A 255 -0.80 -0.36 4.87
N THR A 256 -0.47 -0.48 6.15
CA THR A 256 -0.44 -1.76 6.87
C THR A 256 -1.20 -1.59 8.19
N VAL A 257 -1.53 -2.72 8.81
CA VAL A 257 -2.20 -2.77 10.11
C VAL A 257 -1.14 -2.99 11.20
N ASP A 258 -1.26 -2.24 12.29
CA ASP A 258 -0.46 -2.32 13.52
C ASP A 258 -1.43 -2.40 14.71
N GLY A 259 -1.85 -3.61 15.07
CA GLY A 259 -2.93 -3.83 16.03
C GLY A 259 -4.24 -3.18 15.58
N GLU A 260 -4.78 -2.27 16.39
CA GLU A 260 -6.03 -1.53 16.10
C GLU A 260 -5.78 -0.22 15.32
N GLN A 261 -4.61 -0.06 14.69
CA GLN A 261 -4.25 1.14 13.94
C GLN A 261 -3.89 0.81 12.48
N ALA A 262 -4.26 1.71 11.58
CA ALA A 262 -3.69 1.77 10.25
C ALA A 262 -2.45 2.68 10.27
N VAL A 263 -1.36 2.18 9.70
CA VAL A 263 -0.14 2.95 9.42
C VAL A 263 -0.11 3.20 7.93
N ILE A 264 -0.20 4.48 7.53
CA ILE A 264 -0.51 4.89 6.16
C ILE A 264 0.67 5.67 5.57
N ALA A 265 1.07 5.32 4.35
CA ALA A 265 1.99 6.11 3.53
C ALA A 265 1.19 7.21 2.83
N CYS A 266 1.56 8.46 3.10
CA CYS A 266 0.87 9.64 2.59
C CYS A 266 1.79 10.46 1.69
N SER A 267 1.19 11.01 0.63
CA SER A 267 1.76 12.06 -0.22
C SER A 267 0.71 13.12 -0.46
N GLY A 268 1.05 14.39 -0.34
CA GLY A 268 0.08 15.46 -0.52
C GLY A 268 0.69 16.80 -0.85
N ILE A 269 -0.16 17.68 -1.34
CA ILE A 269 0.11 19.11 -1.40
C ILE A 269 -0.41 19.71 -0.09
N VAL A 270 0.47 20.37 0.66
CA VAL A 270 0.20 20.86 2.02
C VAL A 270 0.75 22.28 2.20
N MET A 271 0.26 22.98 3.21
CA MET A 271 0.74 24.32 3.56
C MET A 271 1.96 24.24 4.50
N GLY A 272 3.11 24.68 4.01
CA GLY A 272 4.37 24.75 4.75
C GLY A 272 4.37 25.85 5.84
N ARG A 273 5.47 25.93 6.61
CA ARG A 273 5.60 26.88 7.75
C ARG A 273 5.49 28.34 7.33
N ASP A 274 5.93 28.66 6.12
CA ASP A 274 5.90 30.01 5.54
C ASP A 274 4.61 30.29 4.76
N ASN A 275 3.57 29.48 4.98
CA ASN A 275 2.27 29.56 4.30
C ASN A 275 2.39 29.44 2.78
N GLU A 276 3.39 28.68 2.33
CA GLU A 276 3.61 28.29 0.95
C GLU A 276 3.10 26.88 0.69
N THR A 277 2.67 26.62 -0.54
CA THR A 277 2.18 25.31 -0.94
C THR A 277 3.35 24.42 -1.34
N ILE A 278 3.55 23.30 -0.64
CA ILE A 278 4.62 22.35 -0.89
C ILE A 278 4.08 20.94 -1.15
N CYS A 279 4.83 20.14 -1.90
CA CYS A 279 4.62 18.69 -1.95
C CYS A 279 5.39 18.05 -0.79
N ASP A 280 4.72 17.21 -0.01
CA ASP A 280 5.34 16.51 1.11
C ASP A 280 4.83 15.07 1.24
N ASP A 281 5.63 14.27 1.94
CA ASP A 281 5.51 12.83 2.11
C ASP A 281 5.75 12.47 3.58
N TRP A 282 4.88 11.64 4.14
CA TRP A 282 4.97 11.22 5.54
C TRP A 282 4.29 9.87 5.78
N ILE A 283 4.55 9.28 6.93
CA ILE A 283 3.74 8.19 7.50
C ILE A 283 2.82 8.78 8.55
N GLU A 284 1.57 8.33 8.55
CA GLU A 284 0.57 8.68 9.55
C GLU A 284 0.03 7.43 10.26
N LYS A 285 -0.47 7.60 11.49
CA LYS A 285 -1.22 6.57 12.21
C LYS A 285 -2.64 7.03 12.50
N ILE A 286 -3.61 6.16 12.28
CA ILE A 286 -5.01 6.40 12.63
C ILE A 286 -5.63 5.14 13.22
N ASN A 287 -6.45 5.30 14.26
CA ASN A 287 -7.14 4.17 14.86
C ASN A 287 -8.22 3.64 13.91
N LEU A 288 -8.40 2.32 13.91
CA LEU A 288 -9.42 1.60 13.15
C LEU A 288 -10.75 1.52 13.92
N ASP A 289 -11.14 2.60 14.59
CA ASP A 289 -12.31 2.74 15.47
C ASP A 289 -13.39 3.68 14.89
N GLY A 290 -13.27 4.05 13.61
CA GLY A 290 -14.07 5.07 12.95
C GLY A 290 -13.44 6.47 13.00
N SER A 291 -12.22 6.60 13.52
CA SER A 291 -11.46 7.85 13.54
C SER A 291 -11.36 8.51 12.16
N LYS A 292 -11.41 9.85 12.16
CA LYS A 292 -11.35 10.66 10.94
C LYS A 292 -10.34 11.78 11.05
N TRP A 293 -9.54 11.90 10.00
CA TRP A 293 -8.63 12.99 9.72
C TRP A 293 -9.03 13.67 8.41
N ILE A 294 -10.09 14.47 8.46
CA ILE A 294 -10.63 15.19 7.30
C ILE A 294 -10.67 16.70 7.59
N PRO A 295 -10.63 17.55 6.55
CA PRO A 295 -10.88 18.97 6.71
C PRO A 295 -12.20 19.21 7.42
N LYS A 296 -12.19 20.11 8.40
CA LYS A 296 -13.45 20.64 8.91
C LYS A 296 -14.03 21.50 7.79
N PRO A 297 -15.31 21.32 7.42
CA PRO A 297 -15.93 22.20 6.45
C PRO A 297 -15.83 23.64 6.97
N VAL A 298 -15.19 24.51 6.18
CA VAL A 298 -15.19 25.96 6.43
C VAL A 298 -16.64 26.41 6.32
N LYS A 299 -17.26 26.79 7.44
CA LYS A 299 -18.58 27.41 7.40
C LYS A 299 -18.43 28.73 6.66
N ALA A 300 -19.21 28.92 5.60
CA ALA A 300 -19.26 30.19 4.88
C ALA A 300 -19.54 31.33 5.87
N GLY A 301 -18.56 32.20 6.09
CA GLY A 301 -18.66 33.36 6.99
C GLY A 301 -17.79 33.31 8.26
N GLU A 302 -17.12 32.20 8.56
CA GLU A 302 -16.10 32.16 9.62
C GLU A 302 -14.71 32.22 8.98
N SER A 303 -13.99 33.33 9.17
CA SER A 303 -12.56 33.38 8.86
C SER A 303 -11.84 32.40 9.77
N SER A 304 -11.07 31.47 9.18
CA SER A 304 -10.17 30.58 9.91
C SER A 304 -9.25 31.42 10.83
N PRO A 305 -9.04 31.01 12.09
CA PRO A 305 -8.05 31.64 12.97
C PRO A 305 -6.63 31.43 12.46
#